data_AF-A0A7X7BNF3-F1
#
_entry.id   AF-A0A7X7BNF3-F1
#
_cell.length_a   1.000
_cell.length_b   1.000
_cell.length_c   1.000
_cell.angle_alpha   90.00
_cell.angle_beta   90.00
_cell.angle_gamma   90.00
#
_symmetry.space_group_name_H-M   'P 1'
#
loop_
_entity.id
_entity.type
_entity.pdbx_description
1 polymer ?
#
loop_
_entity_poly.entity_id
_entity_poly.type
_entity_poly.pdbx_seq_one_letter_code
_entity_poly.pdbx_strand_id
1 'polypeptide(L)' 'MSDLKKEVWTLAEVRGKEIHPVSGELLAWGRELADSMDAPLASVL' A
#
# COMPACT_ATOMS: atom_id res chain seq x y z
N MET A 1 4.86 0.68 -26.18
CA MET A 1 5.31 1.25 -24.90
C MET A 1 4.71 0.38 -23.82
N SER A 2 5.49 -0.14 -22.88
CA SER A 2 4.92 -0.89 -21.76
C SER A 2 4.04 0.07 -20.97
N ASP A 3 2.73 -0.15 -20.96
CA ASP A 3 1.81 0.46 -20.01
C ASP A 3 2.22 -0.03 -18.61
N LEU A 4 3.17 0.66 -17.99
CA LEU A 4 3.45 0.53 -16.58
C LEU A 4 2.21 1.03 -15.87
N LYS A 5 1.35 0.09 -15.45
CA LYS A 5 0.19 0.40 -14.63
C LYS A 5 0.67 1.18 -13.41
N LYS A 6 0.07 2.34 -13.17
CA LYS A 6 0.31 3.12 -11.95
C LYS A 6 -0.28 2.32 -10.80
N GLU A 7 0.50 2.06 -9.76
CA GLU A 7 0.08 1.32 -8.59
C GLU A 7 0.73 1.94 -7.35
N VAL A 8 0.05 1.87 -6.21
CA VAL A 8 0.60 2.25 -4.89
C VAL A 8 0.81 0.98 -4.08
N TRP A 9 2.00 0.83 -3.52
CA TRP A 9 2.41 -0.36 -2.78
C TRP A 9 2.86 0.03 -1.37
N THR A 10 2.33 -0.64 -0.36
CA THR A 10 2.79 -0.53 1.03
C THR A 10 3.45 -1.83 1.47
N LEU A 11 4.50 -1.72 2.28
CA LEU A 11 5.05 -2.87 2.99
C LEU A 11 4.31 -3.03 4.32
N ALA A 12 3.71 -4.19 4.54
CA ALA A 12 3.13 -4.55 5.81
C ALA A 12 4.21 -5.16 6.70
N GLU A 13 4.60 -4.44 7.74
CA GLU A 13 5.50 -4.95 8.76
C GLU A 13 4.81 -6.04 9.58
N VAL A 14 5.45 -7.21 9.70
CA VAL A 14 5.01 -8.32 10.53
C VAL A 14 5.99 -8.53 11.69
N ARG A 15 5.49 -8.51 12.93
CA ARG A 15 6.24 -8.83 14.15
C ARG A 15 5.48 -9.87 14.95
N GLY A 16 6.13 -10.98 15.30
CA GLY A 16 5.49 -12.01 16.11
C GLY A 16 4.25 -12.65 15.47
N LYS A 17 4.18 -12.68 14.12
CA LYS A 17 3.00 -13.12 13.33
C LYS A 17 1.81 -12.16 13.37
N GLU A 18 1.99 -10.97 13.94
CA GLU A 18 1.00 -9.91 13.93
C GLU A 18 1.44 -8.77 13.00
N ILE A 19 0.48 -8.15 12.33
CA ILE A 19 0.75 -6.95 11.52
C ILE A 19 0.96 -5.77 12.47
N HIS A 20 2.11 -5.11 12.36
CA HIS A 20 2.41 -3.93 13.16
C HIS A 20 1.46 -2.77 12.79
N PRO A 21 0.95 -1.99 13.75
CA PRO A 21 -0.03 -0.92 13.50
C PRO A 21 0.37 0.10 12.43
N VAL A 22 1.67 0.35 12.29
CA VAL A 22 2.23 1.23 11.25
C VAL A 22 1.79 0.83 9.84
N SER A 23 1.59 -0.47 9.59
CA SER A 23 1.11 -0.97 8.30
C SER A 23 -0.32 -0.51 8.00
N GLY A 24 -1.15 -0.37 9.04
CA GLY A 24 -2.50 0.20 8.94
C GLY A 24 -2.48 1.70 8.65
N GLU A 25 -1.57 2.44 9.30
CA GLU A 25 -1.35 3.87 9.04
C GLU A 25 -0.86 4.09 7.59
N LEU A 26 0.07 3.26 7.12
CA LEU A 26 0.55 3.28 5.73
C LEU A 26 -0.54 2.91 4.74
N LEU A 27 -1.42 1.94 5.07
CA LEU A 27 -2.57 1.60 4.25
C LEU A 27 -3.56 2.77 4.12
N ALA A 28 -3.83 3.48 5.22
CA ALA A 28 -4.72 4.64 5.21
C ALA A 28 -4.15 5.75 4.32
N TRP A 29 -2.88 6.12 4.53
CA TRP A 29 -2.22 7.14 3.70
C TRP A 29 -2.06 6.70 2.24
N GLY A 30 -1.72 5.42 2.02
CA GLY A 30 -1.61 4.83 0.69
C GLY A 30 -2.92 4.85 -0.09
N ARG A 31 -4.07 4.76 0.60
CA ARG A 31 -5.40 4.86 -0.04
C ARG A 31 -5.65 6.26 -0.59
N GLU A 32 -5.36 7.30 0.20
CA GLU A 32 -5.50 8.69 -0.25
C GLU A 32 -4.61 8.98 -1.48
N LEU A 33 -3.37 8.48 -1.46
CA LEU A 33 -2.46 8.61 -2.60
C LEU A 33 -2.98 7.87 -3.84
N ALA A 34 -3.42 6.62 -3.67
CA ALA A 34 -3.94 5.80 -4.76
C ALA A 34 -5.20 6.39 -5.40
N ASP A 35 -6.08 7.01 -4.60
CA ASP A 35 -7.25 7.74 -5.10
C ASP A 35 -6.85 8.94 -5.96
N SER A 36 -5.83 9.71 -5.54
CA SER A 36 -5.35 10.88 -6.30
C SER A 36 -4.74 10.52 -7.66
N MET A 37 -4.30 9.27 -7.82
CA MET A 37 -3.61 8.77 -9.01
C MET A 37 -4.52 7.93 -9.93
N ASP A 38 -5.78 7.70 -9.52
CA ASP A 38 -6.68 6.70 -10.12
C ASP A 38 -5.97 5.34 -10.29
N ALA A 39 -5.38 4.87 -9.19
CA ALA A 39 -4.53 3.70 -9.15
C ALA A 39 -5.00 2.68 -8.08
N PRO A 40 -4.74 1.37 -8.30
CA PRO A 40 -4.91 0.37 -7.25
C PRO A 40 -3.88 0.56 -6.12
N LEU A 41 -4.28 0.10 -4.93
CA LEU A 41 -3.41 -0.01 -3.74
C LEU A 41 -3.24 -1.49 -3.40
N ALA A 42 -2.00 -1.90 -3.15
CA ALA A 42 -1.66 -3.21 -2.61
C ALA A 42 -0.79 -3.08 -1.37
N SER A 43 -0.94 -4.00 -0.41
CA SER A 43 -0.02 -4.14 0.70
C SER A 43 0.61 -5.52 0.67
N VAL A 44 1.94 -5.57 0.79
CA VAL A 44 2.73 -6.80 0.68
C VAL A 44 3.32 -7.14 2.04
N LEU A 45 3.19 -8.41 2.44
CA LEU A 45 3.65 -8.97 3.72
C LEU A 45 4.98 -9.71 3.56
#